data_AF-A0AAV1LIS3-F1
#
_entry.id   AF-A0AAV1LIS3-F1
#
_cell.length_a   1.000
_cell.length_b   1.000
_cell.length_c   1.000
_cell.angle_alpha   90.00
_cell.angle_beta   90.00
_cell.angle_gamma   90.00
#
_symmetry.space_group_name_H-M   'P 1'
#
loop_
_entity.id
_entity.type
_entity.pdbx_description
1 polymer ?
#
loop_
_entity_poly.entity_id
_entity_poly.type
_entity_poly.pdbx_seq_one_letter_code
_entity_poly.pdbx_strand_id
1 'polypeptide(L)'
;MMGSQNSVASRLRENLPGIFIFKCICHSMHLCASEACKKLPRRCEDLARNIDGFFKLSSKRQAQYLEFQVFTNSKIHKILHPSQTRWLSLLSVVNRLLEQWNSLKLFFTQKWLEEKTVAAELIYRELHDDFIKLYLLFLQWILPKFIKLNEYFQSADSKLVELDEHIRLMYKELLMCYMQRDYVQQNVISSIAPEDTRYFLPEMYLGVKIMIETQKPDISTKKEELKEFYSRCRDFLITGCKEIKKRYDFSDDLLQLLKYLSPEEAASNQTRNVCPSILPLMQKLPRIVNNADDFQKIDDEWRILPVVKLPLYEISSQKTDEFWIKIRDGTELKTLASFALNVLCLPYSNADCERIFSEVNNMKTRLRNKLITSTINGTLLARQAIRNHGNCTNFQVPSEMIRKMKDKKKDDLNATESEVLETIQNLYGEE
;
A
#
# COMPACT_ATOMS: atom_id res chain seq x y z
N MET A 1 0.70 18.40 6.39
CA MET A 1 1.97 17.82 6.91
C MET A 1 3.16 18.04 5.98
N MET A 2 3.02 17.86 4.66
CA MET A 2 4.14 17.87 3.70
C MET A 2 4.23 19.13 2.81
N GLY A 3 3.70 20.27 3.26
CA GLY A 3 3.74 21.53 2.50
C GLY A 3 5.16 22.11 2.42
N SER A 4 5.42 22.96 1.43
CA SER A 4 6.73 23.62 1.26
C SER A 4 7.02 24.67 2.32
N GLN A 5 5.98 25.30 2.89
CA GLN A 5 6.09 26.36 3.90
C GLN A 5 5.30 26.00 5.16
N ASN A 6 5.85 26.34 6.33
CA ASN A 6 5.20 26.20 7.64
C ASN A 6 4.54 24.83 7.89
N SER A 7 5.15 23.77 7.38
CA SER A 7 4.64 22.42 7.52
C SER A 7 5.45 21.64 8.56
N VAL A 8 4.93 20.49 9.01
CA VAL A 8 5.69 19.57 9.87
C VAL A 8 7.00 19.19 9.20
N ALA A 9 6.97 18.91 7.89
CA ALA A 9 8.17 18.58 7.13
C ALA A 9 9.18 19.74 7.04
N SER A 10 8.73 20.99 6.84
CA SER A 10 9.65 22.13 6.79
C SER A 10 10.31 22.38 8.15
N ARG A 11 9.53 22.33 9.23
CA ARG A 11 10.04 22.49 10.61
C ARG A 11 10.98 21.38 11.03
N LEU A 12 10.72 20.13 10.63
CA LEU A 12 11.64 19.02 10.88
C LEU A 12 12.97 19.21 10.16
N ARG A 13 12.97 19.73 8.92
CA ARG A 13 14.22 20.03 8.21
C ARG A 13 15.02 21.15 8.88
N GLU A 14 14.35 22.17 9.39
CA GLU A 14 14.97 23.26 10.15
C GLU A 14 15.60 22.76 11.46
N ASN A 15 14.87 21.94 12.22
CA ASN A 15 15.31 21.47 13.53
C ASN A 15 16.28 20.27 13.46
N LEU A 16 16.26 19.50 12.37
CA LEU A 16 17.05 18.29 12.20
C LEU A 16 17.77 18.31 10.84
N PRO A 17 18.89 19.06 10.71
CA PRO A 17 19.67 19.07 9.48
C PRO A 17 20.07 17.65 9.05
N GLY A 18 19.98 17.39 7.74
CA GLY A 18 20.24 16.07 7.16
C GLY A 18 19.13 15.04 7.37
N ILE A 19 17.95 15.41 7.89
CA ILE A 19 16.81 14.50 7.99
C ILE A 19 16.28 14.12 6.61
N PHE A 20 16.13 12.81 6.40
CA PHE A 20 15.42 12.28 5.26
C PHE A 20 13.92 12.28 5.54
N ILE A 21 13.14 12.97 4.70
CA ILE A 21 11.68 13.05 4.83
C ILE A 21 11.05 12.43 3.61
N PHE A 22 10.31 11.35 3.85
CA PHE A 22 9.68 10.57 2.81
C PHE A 22 8.16 10.61 2.92
N LYS A 23 7.46 10.71 1.79
CA LYS A 23 5.99 10.57 1.76
C LYS A 23 5.69 9.07 1.75
N CYS A 24 4.79 8.62 2.63
CA CYS A 24 4.34 7.23 2.61
C CYS A 24 3.84 6.85 1.20
N ILE A 25 4.42 5.79 0.62
CA ILE A 25 4.03 5.32 -0.72
C ILE A 25 2.62 4.79 -0.73
N CYS A 26 2.24 4.00 0.28
CA CYS A 26 0.90 3.42 0.34
C CYS A 26 -0.19 4.50 0.35
N HIS A 27 0.00 5.55 1.16
CA HIS A 27 -0.88 6.71 1.17
C HIS A 27 -0.79 7.51 -0.15
N SER A 28 0.40 7.63 -0.74
CA SER A 28 0.58 8.34 -2.01
C SER A 28 -0.19 7.67 -3.15
N MET A 29 -0.04 6.35 -3.32
CA MET A 29 -0.74 5.57 -4.34
C MET A 29 -2.23 5.54 -4.12
N HIS A 30 -2.65 5.50 -2.85
CA HIS A 30 -4.04 5.66 -2.48
C HIS A 30 -4.64 6.99 -2.99
N LEU A 31 -3.93 8.10 -2.78
CA LEU A 31 -4.34 9.39 -3.29
C LEU A 31 -4.32 9.44 -4.83
N CYS A 32 -3.32 8.84 -5.49
CA CYS A 32 -3.26 8.75 -6.95
C CYS A 32 -4.51 8.06 -7.51
N ALA A 33 -4.88 6.90 -6.96
CA ALA A 33 -6.10 6.22 -7.34
C ALA A 33 -7.33 7.10 -7.07
N SER A 34 -7.45 7.68 -5.87
CA SER A 34 -8.60 8.52 -5.51
C SER A 34 -8.80 9.71 -6.45
N GLU A 35 -7.74 10.42 -6.82
CA GLU A 35 -7.82 11.56 -7.75
C GLU A 35 -8.13 11.11 -9.19
N ALA A 36 -7.53 10.00 -9.65
CA ALA A 36 -7.83 9.43 -10.97
C ALA A 36 -9.30 9.07 -11.11
N CYS A 37 -9.90 8.56 -10.04
CA CYS A 37 -11.28 8.10 -10.07
C CYS A 37 -12.32 9.21 -10.14
N LYS A 38 -11.95 10.45 -9.75
CA LYS A 38 -12.79 11.63 -9.96
C LYS A 38 -13.03 11.93 -11.43
N LYS A 39 -12.25 11.32 -12.34
CA LYS A 39 -12.45 11.44 -13.79
C LYS A 39 -13.56 10.54 -14.32
N LEU A 40 -13.95 9.51 -13.58
CA LEU A 40 -15.07 8.65 -13.94
C LEU A 40 -16.41 9.27 -13.52
N PRO A 41 -17.54 8.82 -14.09
CA PRO A 41 -18.85 9.31 -13.69
C PRO A 41 -19.15 9.03 -12.22
N ARG A 42 -19.58 10.07 -11.48
CA ARG A 42 -19.99 9.97 -10.07
C ARG A 42 -21.06 8.90 -9.82
N ARG A 43 -21.91 8.67 -10.84
CA ARG A 43 -22.93 7.63 -10.90
C ARG A 43 -22.42 6.24 -10.49
N CYS A 44 -21.15 5.90 -10.74
CA CYS A 44 -20.57 4.62 -10.32
C CYS A 44 -20.48 4.50 -8.80
N GLU A 45 -20.03 5.56 -8.12
CA GLU A 45 -19.94 5.60 -6.66
C GLU A 45 -21.32 5.76 -6.03
N ASP A 46 -22.17 6.61 -6.62
CA ASP A 46 -23.54 6.83 -6.18
C ASP A 46 -24.35 5.53 -6.23
N LEU A 47 -24.21 4.72 -7.29
CA LEU A 47 -24.83 3.40 -7.38
C LEU A 47 -24.44 2.51 -6.20
N ALA A 48 -23.15 2.42 -5.90
CA ALA A 48 -22.65 1.61 -4.79
C ALA A 48 -23.22 2.07 -3.44
N ARG A 49 -23.24 3.40 -3.20
CA ARG A 49 -23.79 4.00 -1.98
C ARG A 49 -25.30 3.80 -1.86
N ASN A 50 -26.03 3.94 -2.96
CA ASN A 50 -27.48 3.80 -2.99
C ASN A 50 -27.91 2.36 -2.73
N ILE A 51 -27.22 1.37 -3.32
CA ILE A 51 -27.50 -0.05 -3.06
C ILE A 51 -27.21 -0.39 -1.59
N ASP A 52 -26.05 -0.01 -1.05
CA ASP A 52 -25.74 -0.24 0.36
C ASP A 52 -26.79 0.42 1.27
N GLY A 53 -27.08 1.70 1.04
CA GLY A 53 -28.08 2.45 1.80
C GLY A 53 -29.49 1.81 1.76
N PHE A 54 -29.88 1.25 0.62
CA PHE A 54 -31.17 0.58 0.45
C PHE A 54 -31.31 -0.66 1.36
N PHE A 55 -30.22 -1.42 1.54
CA PHE A 55 -30.20 -2.65 2.34
C PHE A 55 -29.82 -2.44 3.81
N LYS A 56 -29.00 -1.43 4.13
CA LYS A 56 -28.30 -1.26 5.42
C LYS A 56 -29.21 -1.33 6.65
N LEU A 57 -30.42 -0.78 6.56
CA LEU A 57 -31.35 -0.65 7.69
C LEU A 57 -32.58 -1.57 7.62
N SER A 58 -32.61 -2.52 6.67
CA SER A 58 -33.80 -3.37 6.48
C SER A 58 -33.43 -4.84 6.41
N SER A 59 -33.64 -5.55 7.53
CA SER A 59 -33.54 -7.01 7.59
C SER A 59 -34.49 -7.68 6.59
N LYS A 60 -35.70 -7.13 6.41
CA LYS A 60 -36.67 -7.61 5.40
C LYS A 60 -36.08 -7.55 3.98
N ARG A 61 -35.50 -6.41 3.57
CA ARG A 61 -34.90 -6.29 2.22
C ARG A 61 -33.72 -7.22 2.03
N GLN A 62 -32.90 -7.40 3.07
CA GLN A 62 -31.78 -8.35 3.04
C GLN A 62 -32.26 -9.80 2.89
N ALA A 63 -33.33 -10.18 3.60
CA ALA A 63 -33.93 -11.51 3.48
C ALA A 63 -34.54 -11.74 2.09
N GLN A 64 -35.31 -10.77 1.58
CA GLN A 64 -35.87 -10.84 0.23
C GLN A 64 -34.78 -10.95 -0.83
N TYR A 65 -33.71 -10.17 -0.71
CA TYR A 65 -32.60 -10.21 -1.66
C TYR A 65 -31.87 -11.56 -1.72
N LEU A 66 -31.81 -12.29 -0.60
CA LEU A 66 -31.22 -13.63 -0.56
C LEU A 66 -31.91 -14.59 -1.54
N GLU A 67 -33.24 -14.50 -1.68
CA GLU A 67 -34.01 -15.31 -2.63
C GLU A 67 -33.54 -15.10 -4.08
N PHE A 68 -33.20 -13.85 -4.44
CA PHE A 68 -32.66 -13.52 -5.77
C PHE A 68 -31.23 -14.03 -5.93
N GLN A 69 -30.40 -13.99 -4.89
CA GLN A 69 -29.05 -14.55 -4.94
C GLN A 69 -29.09 -16.06 -5.19
N VAL A 70 -30.00 -16.77 -4.52
CA VAL A 70 -30.25 -18.20 -4.73
C VAL A 70 -30.77 -18.45 -6.15
N PHE A 71 -31.76 -17.68 -6.60
CA PHE A 71 -32.36 -17.82 -7.93
C PHE A 71 -31.35 -17.62 -9.07
N THR A 72 -30.45 -16.64 -8.96
CA THR A 72 -29.41 -16.39 -9.98
C THR A 72 -28.14 -17.22 -9.79
N ASN A 73 -28.16 -18.21 -8.89
CA ASN A 73 -26.99 -19.03 -8.52
C ASN A 73 -25.74 -18.17 -8.19
N SER A 74 -25.95 -17.04 -7.53
CA SER A 74 -24.90 -16.13 -7.09
C SER A 74 -24.48 -16.49 -5.66
N LYS A 75 -23.21 -16.27 -5.32
CA LYS A 75 -22.74 -16.50 -3.94
C LYS A 75 -23.54 -15.64 -2.95
N ILE A 76 -24.03 -16.24 -1.88
CA ILE A 76 -24.81 -15.54 -0.87
C ILE A 76 -23.87 -14.63 -0.09
N HIS A 77 -24.03 -13.33 -0.30
CA HIS A 77 -23.16 -12.34 0.29
C HIS A 77 -23.90 -11.05 0.64
N LYS A 78 -23.51 -10.41 1.74
CA LYS A 78 -23.94 -9.05 2.06
C LYS A 78 -23.28 -8.05 1.11
N ILE A 79 -24.04 -7.02 0.74
CA ILE A 79 -23.50 -5.85 0.04
C ILE A 79 -22.51 -5.13 0.95
N LEU A 80 -21.41 -4.67 0.36
CA LEU A 80 -20.34 -4.00 1.08
C LEU A 80 -20.56 -2.49 1.09
N HIS A 81 -20.32 -1.87 2.25
CA HIS A 81 -20.39 -0.42 2.40
C HIS A 81 -19.19 0.27 1.72
N PRO A 82 -19.40 1.26 0.84
CA PRO A 82 -18.31 2.05 0.28
C PRO A 82 -17.69 2.96 1.35
N SER A 83 -16.45 2.71 1.74
CA SER A 83 -15.76 3.60 2.68
C SER A 83 -15.48 4.96 2.01
N GLN A 84 -15.69 6.05 2.75
CA GLN A 84 -15.48 7.41 2.24
C GLN A 84 -14.00 7.76 2.02
N THR A 85 -13.10 7.12 2.79
CA THR A 85 -11.70 7.53 2.90
C THR A 85 -10.71 6.47 2.45
N ARG A 86 -11.16 5.28 2.04
CA ARG A 86 -10.28 4.17 1.65
C ARG A 86 -10.71 3.53 0.33
N TRP A 87 -10.48 4.19 -0.81
CA TRP A 87 -10.37 3.62 -2.16
C TRP A 87 -9.78 2.19 -2.32
N LEU A 88 -8.88 1.71 -1.44
CA LEU A 88 -8.48 0.28 -1.42
C LEU A 88 -9.68 -0.65 -1.19
N SER A 89 -10.64 -0.24 -0.37
CA SER A 89 -11.92 -0.94 -0.18
C SER A 89 -12.85 -0.84 -1.39
N LEU A 90 -12.63 0.11 -2.31
CA LEU A 90 -13.52 0.24 -3.45
C LEU A 90 -13.41 -0.96 -4.39
N LEU A 91 -12.22 -1.55 -4.58
CA LEU A 91 -12.13 -2.77 -5.39
C LEU A 91 -13.00 -3.89 -4.82
N SER A 92 -13.03 -4.06 -3.49
CA SER A 92 -13.90 -5.06 -2.85
C SER A 92 -15.38 -4.79 -3.11
N VAL A 93 -15.79 -3.52 -3.07
CA VAL A 93 -17.17 -3.07 -3.38
C VAL A 93 -17.50 -3.31 -4.85
N VAL A 94 -16.62 -2.91 -5.77
CA VAL A 94 -16.77 -3.12 -7.22
C VAL A 94 -16.87 -4.61 -7.54
N ASN A 95 -16.00 -5.44 -6.97
CA ASN A 95 -16.05 -6.88 -7.12
C ASN A 95 -17.37 -7.45 -6.59
N ARG A 96 -17.84 -6.99 -5.42
CA ARG A 96 -19.13 -7.40 -4.87
C ARG A 96 -20.28 -7.01 -5.79
N LEU A 97 -20.30 -5.78 -6.30
CA LEU A 97 -21.37 -5.31 -7.20
C LEU A 97 -21.39 -6.09 -8.52
N LEU A 98 -20.22 -6.36 -9.11
CA LEU A 98 -20.12 -7.13 -10.35
C LEU A 98 -20.48 -8.60 -10.15
N GLU A 99 -20.07 -9.21 -9.04
CA GLU A 99 -20.46 -10.59 -8.66
C GLU A 99 -21.98 -10.70 -8.50
N GLN A 100 -22.59 -9.69 -7.89
CA GLN A 100 -24.00 -9.65 -7.57
C GLN A 100 -24.85 -8.95 -8.65
N TRP A 101 -24.27 -8.65 -9.82
CA TRP A 101 -24.90 -7.76 -10.79
C TRP A 101 -26.28 -8.26 -11.25
N ASN A 102 -26.39 -9.54 -11.59
CA ASN A 102 -27.63 -10.13 -12.08
C ASN A 102 -28.70 -10.24 -10.98
N SER A 103 -28.32 -10.63 -9.76
CA SER A 103 -29.24 -10.71 -8.61
C SER A 103 -29.77 -9.31 -8.25
N LEU A 104 -28.89 -8.31 -8.22
CA LEU A 104 -29.26 -6.91 -7.99
C LEU A 104 -30.19 -6.40 -9.09
N LYS A 105 -29.86 -6.65 -10.36
CA LYS A 105 -30.67 -6.22 -11.50
C LYS A 105 -32.10 -6.76 -11.41
N LEU A 106 -32.27 -8.07 -11.16
CA LEU A 106 -33.60 -8.67 -10.99
C LEU A 106 -34.35 -8.14 -9.77
N PHE A 107 -33.67 -8.05 -8.62
CA PHE A 107 -34.27 -7.53 -7.38
C PHE A 107 -34.81 -6.12 -7.58
N PHE A 108 -34.01 -5.22 -8.18
CA PHE A 108 -34.43 -3.84 -8.40
C PHE A 108 -35.44 -3.68 -9.54
N THR A 109 -35.48 -4.60 -10.52
CA THR A 109 -36.59 -4.68 -11.49
C THR A 109 -37.91 -4.95 -10.78
N GLN A 110 -37.96 -5.97 -9.90
CA GLN A 110 -39.19 -6.26 -9.15
C GLN A 110 -39.56 -5.10 -8.21
N LYS A 111 -38.58 -4.56 -7.47
CA LYS A 111 -38.83 -3.45 -6.53
C LYS A 111 -39.33 -2.18 -7.20
N TRP A 112 -38.81 -1.86 -8.38
CA TRP A 112 -39.31 -0.72 -9.15
C TRP A 112 -40.78 -0.92 -9.57
N LEU A 113 -41.13 -2.12 -10.05
CA LEU A 113 -42.49 -2.45 -10.46
C LEU A 113 -43.50 -2.42 -9.30
N GLU A 114 -43.09 -2.87 -8.10
CA GLU A 114 -43.94 -2.95 -6.91
C GLU A 114 -44.04 -1.64 -6.11
N GLU A 115 -42.89 -1.08 -5.70
CA GLU A 115 -42.84 -0.03 -4.67
C GLU A 115 -42.76 1.39 -5.26
N LYS A 116 -42.33 1.54 -6.53
CA LYS A 116 -42.20 2.81 -7.27
C LYS A 116 -41.53 3.95 -6.47
N THR A 117 -40.60 3.62 -5.57
CA THR A 117 -39.86 4.63 -4.81
C THR A 117 -38.76 5.24 -5.68
N VAL A 118 -38.49 6.54 -5.49
CA VAL A 118 -37.41 7.25 -6.22
C VAL A 118 -36.06 6.56 -6.02
N ALA A 119 -35.78 6.04 -4.82
CA ALA A 119 -34.54 5.32 -4.54
C ALA A 119 -34.43 4.02 -5.35
N ALA A 120 -35.51 3.23 -5.45
CA ALA A 120 -35.51 2.01 -6.25
C ALA A 120 -35.44 2.32 -7.75
N GLU A 121 -36.11 3.38 -8.22
CA GLU A 121 -36.06 3.83 -9.62
C GLU A 121 -34.64 4.21 -10.06
N LEU A 122 -33.96 5.02 -9.25
CA LEU A 122 -32.59 5.44 -9.52
C LEU A 122 -31.67 4.22 -9.62
N ILE A 123 -31.70 3.33 -8.63
CA ILE A 123 -30.86 2.12 -8.65
C ILE A 123 -31.20 1.23 -9.85
N TYR A 124 -32.49 1.05 -10.16
CA TYR A 124 -32.95 0.28 -11.32
C TYR A 124 -32.36 0.84 -12.61
N ARG A 125 -32.46 2.15 -12.85
CA ARG A 125 -31.95 2.81 -14.05
C ARG A 125 -30.44 2.61 -14.20
N GLU A 126 -29.68 2.79 -13.12
CA GLU A 126 -28.23 2.63 -13.13
C GLU A 126 -27.80 1.16 -13.36
N LEU A 127 -28.52 0.17 -12.83
CA LEU A 127 -28.26 -1.26 -13.08
C LEU A 127 -28.61 -1.72 -14.50
N HIS A 128 -29.43 -0.94 -15.20
CA HIS A 128 -29.81 -1.16 -16.61
C HIS A 128 -29.02 -0.29 -17.59
N ASP A 129 -28.08 0.52 -17.10
CA ASP A 129 -27.12 1.26 -17.93
C ASP A 129 -25.85 0.42 -18.15
N ASP A 130 -25.65 -0.03 -19.38
CA ASP A 130 -24.51 -0.87 -19.76
C ASP A 130 -23.16 -0.17 -19.54
N PHE A 131 -23.11 1.16 -19.64
CA PHE A 131 -21.88 1.92 -19.44
C PHE A 131 -21.48 2.02 -17.98
N ILE A 132 -22.43 2.05 -17.05
CA ILE A 132 -22.12 1.96 -15.61
C ILE A 132 -21.44 0.63 -15.31
N LYS A 133 -21.96 -0.47 -15.87
CA LYS A 133 -21.32 -1.78 -15.76
C LYS A 133 -19.91 -1.76 -16.38
N LEU A 134 -19.75 -1.11 -17.54
CA LEU A 134 -18.47 -1.00 -18.23
C LEU A 134 -17.42 -0.21 -17.40
N TYR A 135 -17.82 0.89 -16.75
CA TYR A 135 -16.95 1.62 -15.81
C TYR A 135 -16.59 0.79 -14.57
N LEU A 136 -17.52 0.00 -14.03
CA LEU A 136 -17.20 -0.90 -12.91
C LEU A 136 -16.24 -2.01 -13.34
N LEU A 137 -16.36 -2.54 -14.56
CA LEU A 137 -15.40 -3.49 -15.13
C LEU A 137 -14.02 -2.85 -15.33
N PHE A 138 -13.97 -1.58 -15.74
CA PHE A 138 -12.73 -0.81 -15.82
C PHE A 138 -12.09 -0.70 -14.43
N LEU A 139 -12.86 -0.29 -13.42
CA LEU A 139 -12.39 -0.20 -12.03
C LEU A 139 -11.89 -1.55 -11.49
N GLN A 140 -12.61 -2.65 -11.78
CA GLN A 140 -12.18 -4.00 -11.42
C GLN A 140 -10.82 -4.37 -12.03
N TRP A 141 -10.51 -3.87 -13.23
CA TRP A 141 -9.26 -4.17 -13.92
C TRP A 141 -8.10 -3.23 -13.51
N ILE A 142 -8.36 -1.94 -13.34
CA ILE A 142 -7.32 -0.93 -13.13
C ILE A 142 -6.89 -0.78 -11.66
N LEU A 143 -7.85 -0.85 -10.71
CA LEU A 143 -7.54 -0.68 -9.28
C LEU A 143 -6.57 -1.73 -8.72
N PRO A 144 -6.59 -3.01 -9.15
CA PRO A 144 -5.59 -3.99 -8.73
C PRO A 144 -4.14 -3.54 -8.96
N LYS A 145 -3.85 -2.70 -9.96
CA LYS A 145 -2.48 -2.20 -10.21
C LYS A 145 -1.97 -1.33 -9.07
N PHE A 146 -2.82 -0.46 -8.54
CA PHE A 146 -2.51 0.37 -7.37
C PHE A 146 -2.52 -0.45 -6.06
N ILE A 147 -3.46 -1.40 -5.95
CA ILE A 147 -3.65 -2.20 -4.73
C ILE A 147 -2.48 -3.16 -4.52
N LYS A 148 -2.03 -3.87 -5.56
CA LYS A 148 -0.89 -4.80 -5.45
C LYS A 148 0.38 -4.10 -4.99
N LEU A 149 0.65 -2.91 -5.51
CA LEU A 149 1.79 -2.09 -5.08
C LEU A 149 1.67 -1.73 -3.59
N ASN A 150 0.47 -1.35 -3.16
CA ASN A 150 0.22 -1.03 -1.75
C ASN A 150 0.36 -2.24 -0.85
N GLU A 151 -0.25 -3.38 -1.19
CA GLU A 151 -0.14 -4.63 -0.44
C GLU A 151 1.33 -5.07 -0.30
N TYR A 152 2.11 -4.91 -1.37
CA TYR A 152 3.54 -5.23 -1.37
C TYR A 152 4.32 -4.43 -0.33
N PHE A 153 4.16 -3.10 -0.34
CA PHE A 153 4.84 -2.17 0.59
C PHE A 153 4.15 -2.02 1.95
N GLN A 154 3.02 -2.69 2.16
CA GLN A 154 2.37 -2.82 3.47
C GLN A 154 2.79 -4.10 4.20
N SER A 155 3.57 -4.99 3.59
CA SER A 155 4.10 -6.17 4.29
C SER A 155 5.11 -5.79 5.38
N ALA A 156 5.39 -6.71 6.30
CA ALA A 156 6.36 -6.48 7.39
C ALA A 156 7.82 -6.66 6.95
N ASP A 157 8.06 -7.18 5.75
CA ASP A 157 9.42 -7.43 5.23
C ASP A 157 10.09 -6.12 4.79
N SER A 158 11.42 -6.04 4.94
CA SER A 158 12.23 -4.92 4.47
C SER A 158 12.30 -4.87 2.93
N LYS A 159 11.43 -4.08 2.30
CA LYS A 159 11.32 -3.96 0.82
C LYS A 159 11.78 -2.62 0.26
N LEU A 160 12.53 -1.86 1.05
CA LEU A 160 12.96 -0.52 0.68
C LEU A 160 13.77 -0.48 -0.63
N VAL A 161 14.64 -1.48 -0.84
CA VAL A 161 15.54 -1.53 -2.02
C VAL A 161 14.80 -1.72 -3.34
N GLU A 162 13.57 -2.22 -3.30
CA GLU A 162 12.75 -2.53 -4.47
C GLU A 162 11.76 -1.40 -4.81
N LEU A 163 11.72 -0.34 -3.99
CA LEU A 163 10.71 0.70 -4.04
C LEU A 163 10.67 1.44 -5.37
N ASP A 164 11.85 1.89 -5.83
CA ASP A 164 11.98 2.67 -7.06
C ASP A 164 11.58 1.86 -8.28
N GLU A 165 12.06 0.62 -8.37
CA GLU A 165 11.74 -0.30 -9.47
C GLU A 165 10.22 -0.51 -9.59
N HIS A 166 9.56 -0.87 -8.49
CA HIS A 166 8.13 -1.15 -8.49
C HIS A 166 7.28 0.07 -8.86
N ILE A 167 7.65 1.27 -8.40
CA ILE A 167 6.94 2.51 -8.77
C ILE A 167 7.15 2.82 -10.25
N ARG A 168 8.37 2.66 -10.78
CA ARG A 168 8.66 2.85 -12.22
C ARG A 168 7.89 1.84 -13.08
N LEU A 169 7.84 0.57 -12.66
CA LEU A 169 7.08 -0.47 -13.35
C LEU A 169 5.59 -0.14 -13.40
N MET A 170 4.98 0.21 -12.27
CA MET A 170 3.56 0.60 -12.22
C MET A 170 3.30 1.82 -13.12
N TYR A 171 4.16 2.84 -13.06
CA TYR A 171 4.01 4.03 -13.89
C TYR A 171 4.09 3.71 -15.40
N LYS A 172 5.08 2.90 -15.82
CA LYS A 172 5.18 2.42 -17.20
C LYS A 172 3.96 1.60 -17.60
N GLU A 173 3.47 0.72 -16.72
CA GLU A 173 2.27 -0.10 -16.98
C GLU A 173 1.05 0.78 -17.27
N LEU A 174 0.84 1.86 -16.53
CA LEU A 174 -0.26 2.81 -16.78
C LEU A 174 -0.08 3.55 -18.11
N LEU A 175 1.12 4.05 -18.42
CA LEU A 175 1.40 4.73 -19.68
C LEU A 175 1.16 3.82 -20.88
N MET A 176 1.65 2.58 -20.83
CA MET A 176 1.53 1.60 -21.92
C MET A 176 0.07 1.17 -22.19
N CYS A 177 -0.89 1.54 -21.34
CA CYS A 177 -2.31 1.32 -21.62
C CYS A 177 -2.84 2.24 -22.73
N TYR A 178 -2.24 3.42 -22.92
CA TYR A 178 -2.75 4.44 -23.83
C TYR A 178 -1.69 5.20 -24.63
N MET A 179 -0.40 5.00 -24.36
CA MET A 179 0.73 5.58 -25.11
C MET A 179 1.51 4.50 -25.86
N GLN A 180 2.20 4.90 -26.93
CA GLN A 180 3.07 4.04 -27.73
C GLN A 180 4.17 3.39 -26.88
N ARG A 181 4.37 2.07 -27.03
CA ARG A 181 5.34 1.30 -26.24
C ARG A 181 6.77 1.76 -26.45
N ASP A 182 7.18 1.96 -27.70
CA ASP A 182 8.55 2.38 -28.04
C ASP A 182 8.89 3.73 -27.39
N TYR A 183 7.96 4.67 -27.43
CA TYR A 183 8.11 5.97 -26.76
C TYR A 183 8.32 5.81 -25.24
N VAL A 184 7.49 5.00 -24.57
CA VAL A 184 7.60 4.79 -23.11
C VAL A 184 8.89 4.05 -22.71
N GLN A 185 9.40 3.15 -23.55
CA GLN A 185 10.58 2.35 -23.25
C GLN A 185 11.90 3.08 -23.55
N GLN A 186 11.95 3.87 -24.63
CA GLN A 186 13.18 4.53 -25.08
C GLN A 186 13.45 5.86 -24.38
N ASN A 187 12.44 6.49 -23.78
CA ASN A 187 12.58 7.79 -23.13
C ASN A 187 12.81 7.68 -21.62
N VAL A 188 13.51 8.67 -21.08
CA VAL A 188 13.71 8.79 -19.63
C VAL A 188 12.35 8.98 -18.96
N ILE A 189 12.06 8.15 -17.96
CA ILE A 189 10.71 8.08 -17.36
C ILE A 189 10.25 9.41 -16.75
N SER A 190 11.18 10.22 -16.21
CA SER A 190 10.90 11.52 -15.61
C SER A 190 10.47 12.58 -16.65
N SER A 191 10.96 12.48 -17.90
CA SER A 191 10.65 13.43 -18.97
C SER A 191 9.35 13.12 -19.72
N ILE A 192 8.79 11.91 -19.57
CA ILE A 192 7.54 11.53 -20.23
C ILE A 192 6.39 12.41 -19.72
N ALA A 193 5.72 13.11 -20.63
CA ALA A 193 4.51 13.88 -20.37
C ALA A 193 3.27 12.99 -20.61
N PRO A 194 2.54 12.57 -19.56
CA PRO A 194 1.43 11.64 -19.70
C PRO A 194 0.26 12.20 -20.53
N GLU A 195 0.16 13.52 -20.70
CA GLU A 195 -0.86 14.21 -21.49
C GLU A 195 -0.48 14.43 -22.96
N ASP A 196 0.72 14.03 -23.41
CA ASP A 196 1.18 14.32 -24.77
C ASP A 196 0.46 13.45 -25.80
N THR A 197 -0.52 14.07 -26.48
CA THR A 197 -1.41 13.41 -27.42
C THR A 197 -0.69 12.84 -28.64
N ARG A 198 0.50 13.33 -28.98
CA ARG A 198 1.28 12.87 -30.15
C ARG A 198 1.65 11.40 -30.07
N TYR A 199 1.79 10.88 -28.86
CA TYR A 199 2.20 9.51 -28.59
C TYR A 199 1.05 8.62 -28.13
N PHE A 200 -0.20 9.09 -28.21
CA PHE A 200 -1.35 8.27 -27.84
C PHE A 200 -1.59 7.16 -28.86
N LEU A 201 -2.02 6.00 -28.35
CA LEU A 201 -2.47 4.90 -29.18
C LEU A 201 -3.82 5.24 -29.82
N PRO A 202 -4.06 4.82 -31.08
CA PRO A 202 -5.38 4.89 -31.70
C PRO A 202 -6.44 4.15 -30.86
N GLU A 203 -6.06 2.97 -30.36
CA GLU A 203 -6.88 2.13 -29.48
C GLU A 203 -6.13 1.86 -28.17
N MET A 204 -6.79 2.13 -27.05
CA MET A 204 -6.22 1.91 -25.73
C MET A 204 -6.58 0.53 -25.19
N TYR A 205 -5.70 -0.04 -24.37
CA TYR A 205 -5.94 -1.31 -23.70
C TYR A 205 -6.53 -1.09 -22.30
N LEU A 206 -7.77 -1.56 -22.09
CA LEU A 206 -8.51 -1.45 -20.82
C LEU A 206 -8.83 -2.81 -20.19
N GLY A 207 -8.19 -3.88 -20.67
CA GLY A 207 -8.43 -5.24 -20.18
C GLY A 207 -9.44 -6.04 -20.99
N VAL A 208 -9.27 -7.38 -20.95
CA VAL A 208 -10.00 -8.34 -21.80
C VAL A 208 -11.52 -8.26 -21.62
N LYS A 209 -12.02 -8.10 -20.38
CA LYS A 209 -13.47 -8.02 -20.13
C LYS A 209 -14.11 -6.85 -20.85
N ILE A 210 -13.45 -5.69 -20.89
CA ILE A 210 -13.96 -4.52 -21.60
C ILE A 210 -13.94 -4.77 -23.09
N MET A 211 -12.86 -5.33 -23.64
CA MET A 211 -12.77 -5.67 -25.06
C MET A 211 -13.93 -6.57 -25.52
N ILE A 212 -14.31 -7.56 -24.71
CA ILE A 212 -15.44 -8.45 -24.99
C ILE A 212 -16.78 -7.69 -24.89
N GLU A 213 -16.99 -6.92 -23.82
CA GLU A 213 -18.26 -6.20 -23.62
C GLU A 213 -18.49 -5.13 -24.70
N THR A 214 -17.46 -4.40 -25.12
CA THR A 214 -17.58 -3.35 -26.15
C THR A 214 -17.90 -3.88 -27.54
N GLN A 215 -17.71 -5.17 -27.79
CA GLN A 215 -18.09 -5.81 -29.06
C GLN A 215 -19.59 -6.16 -29.13
N LYS A 216 -20.29 -6.20 -27.99
CA LYS A 216 -21.72 -6.55 -27.96
C LYS A 216 -22.56 -5.49 -28.68
N PRO A 217 -23.58 -5.87 -29.45
CA PRO A 217 -24.44 -4.93 -30.19
C PRO A 217 -25.04 -3.82 -29.32
N ASP A 218 -25.41 -4.14 -28.08
CA ASP A 218 -26.02 -3.20 -27.12
C ASP A 218 -25.08 -2.04 -26.71
N ILE A 219 -23.76 -2.22 -26.91
CA ILE A 219 -22.72 -1.22 -26.61
C ILE A 219 -22.09 -0.68 -27.90
N SER A 220 -21.73 -1.56 -28.85
CA SER A 220 -21.01 -1.18 -30.07
C SER A 220 -21.79 -0.25 -31.00
N THR A 221 -23.12 -0.27 -30.91
CA THR A 221 -23.99 0.66 -31.65
C THR A 221 -24.02 2.07 -31.04
N LYS A 222 -23.70 2.22 -29.74
CA LYS A 222 -23.73 3.49 -28.99
C LYS A 222 -22.39 4.24 -29.10
N LYS A 223 -22.03 4.66 -30.33
CA LYS A 223 -20.70 5.22 -30.66
C LYS A 223 -20.28 6.43 -29.81
N GLU A 224 -21.17 7.38 -29.56
CA GLU A 224 -20.84 8.58 -28.78
C GLU A 224 -20.59 8.27 -27.29
N GLU A 225 -21.42 7.39 -26.70
CA GLU A 225 -21.22 6.94 -25.31
C GLU A 225 -19.92 6.14 -25.17
N LEU A 226 -19.59 5.33 -26.17
CA LEU A 226 -18.33 4.58 -26.22
C LEU A 226 -17.11 5.50 -26.32
N LYS A 227 -17.20 6.56 -27.14
CA LYS A 227 -16.17 7.59 -27.23
C LYS A 227 -15.97 8.32 -25.89
N GLU A 228 -17.06 8.69 -25.22
CA GLU A 228 -17.01 9.29 -23.88
C GLU A 228 -16.39 8.31 -22.85
N PHE A 229 -16.77 7.03 -22.90
CA PHE A 229 -16.19 6.00 -22.03
C PHE A 229 -14.67 5.90 -22.17
N TYR A 230 -14.15 5.79 -23.40
CA TYR A 230 -12.71 5.74 -23.64
C TYR A 230 -12.01 7.04 -23.24
N SER A 231 -12.64 8.19 -23.49
CA SER A 231 -12.13 9.51 -23.07
C SER A 231 -11.96 9.57 -21.55
N ARG A 232 -12.98 9.18 -20.79
CA ARG A 232 -12.97 9.15 -19.32
C ARG A 232 -11.94 8.17 -18.75
N CYS A 233 -11.83 6.98 -19.35
CA CYS A 233 -10.81 6.00 -18.97
C CYS A 233 -9.39 6.51 -19.26
N ARG A 234 -9.18 7.25 -20.35
CA ARG A 234 -7.90 7.90 -20.65
C ARG A 234 -7.59 9.00 -19.64
N ASP A 235 -8.56 9.87 -19.34
CA ASP A 235 -8.41 10.92 -18.34
C ASP A 235 -8.04 10.36 -16.97
N PHE A 236 -8.63 9.23 -16.59
CA PHE A 236 -8.26 8.48 -15.39
C PHE A 236 -6.76 8.11 -15.43
N LEU A 237 -6.30 7.46 -16.50
CA LEU A 237 -4.91 6.98 -16.61
C LEU A 237 -3.92 8.15 -16.59
N ILE A 238 -4.20 9.21 -17.36
CA ILE A 238 -3.40 10.44 -17.37
C ILE A 238 -3.34 11.05 -15.97
N THR A 239 -4.48 11.16 -15.28
CA THR A 239 -4.54 11.73 -13.93
C THR A 239 -3.77 10.87 -12.93
N GLY A 240 -3.88 9.55 -13.02
CA GLY A 240 -3.10 8.60 -12.22
C GLY A 240 -1.59 8.83 -12.40
N CYS A 241 -1.12 8.91 -13.65
CA CYS A 241 0.28 9.21 -13.98
C CYS A 241 0.73 10.57 -13.43
N LYS A 242 -0.04 11.64 -13.62
CA LYS A 242 0.29 12.97 -13.10
C LYS A 242 0.39 12.99 -11.57
N GLU A 243 -0.54 12.34 -10.89
CA GLU A 243 -0.56 12.31 -9.43
C GLU A 243 0.58 11.44 -8.85
N ILE A 244 1.05 10.43 -9.61
CA ILE A 244 2.29 9.69 -9.29
C ILE A 244 3.51 10.63 -9.41
N LYS A 245 3.71 11.30 -10.57
CA LYS A 245 4.83 12.25 -10.75
C LYS A 245 4.85 13.38 -9.70
N LYS A 246 3.68 13.81 -9.24
CA LYS A 246 3.54 14.82 -8.19
C LYS A 246 3.99 14.35 -6.80
N ARG A 247 3.95 13.04 -6.55
CA ARG A 247 4.23 12.44 -5.23
C ARG A 247 5.55 11.70 -5.18
N TYR A 248 6.03 11.22 -6.31
CA TYR A 248 7.27 10.48 -6.47
C TYR A 248 8.16 11.21 -7.48
N ASP A 249 9.38 11.52 -7.05
CA ASP A 249 10.38 12.13 -7.91
C ASP A 249 11.20 11.05 -8.61
N PHE A 250 10.93 10.85 -9.91
CA PHE A 250 11.66 9.88 -10.73
C PHE A 250 13.11 10.29 -11.02
N SER A 251 13.48 11.52 -10.70
CA SER A 251 14.85 12.03 -10.79
C SER A 251 15.59 11.96 -9.47
N ASP A 252 14.96 11.45 -8.39
CA ASP A 252 15.66 11.25 -7.12
C ASP A 252 16.64 10.09 -7.24
N ASP A 253 17.92 10.40 -7.08
CA ASP A 253 19.01 9.42 -7.17
C ASP A 253 19.07 8.53 -5.93
N LEU A 254 18.60 8.98 -4.76
CA LEU A 254 18.75 8.21 -3.51
C LEU A 254 18.07 6.84 -3.63
N LEU A 255 16.78 6.81 -4.00
CA LEU A 255 16.04 5.56 -4.11
C LEU A 255 16.59 4.65 -5.22
N GLN A 256 17.15 5.23 -6.28
CA GLN A 256 17.80 4.47 -7.35
C GLN A 256 19.11 3.81 -6.87
N LEU A 257 19.81 4.42 -5.92
CA LEU A 257 21.02 3.87 -5.31
C LEU A 257 20.72 2.74 -4.31
N LEU A 258 19.53 2.72 -3.69
CA LEU A 258 19.17 1.71 -2.69
C LEU A 258 19.10 0.29 -3.26
N LYS A 259 18.78 0.13 -4.55
CA LYS A 259 18.75 -1.19 -5.21
C LYS A 259 20.08 -1.95 -5.09
N TYR A 260 21.20 -1.23 -5.00
CA TYR A 260 22.53 -1.85 -4.89
C TYR A 260 22.73 -2.58 -3.56
N LEU A 261 21.87 -2.32 -2.57
CA LEU A 261 21.85 -3.07 -1.32
C LEU A 261 21.05 -4.38 -1.41
N SER A 262 20.42 -4.71 -2.54
CA SER A 262 19.81 -6.02 -2.73
C SER A 262 20.89 -7.12 -2.71
N PRO A 263 20.60 -8.35 -2.26
CA PRO A 263 21.60 -9.43 -2.22
C PRO A 263 22.24 -9.69 -3.59
N GLU A 264 21.44 -9.66 -4.66
CA GLU A 264 21.88 -9.92 -6.03
C GLU A 264 22.87 -8.86 -6.51
N GLU A 265 22.57 -7.59 -6.27
CA GLU A 265 23.42 -6.47 -6.68
C GLU A 265 24.65 -6.33 -5.77
N ALA A 266 24.48 -6.47 -4.46
CA ALA A 266 25.55 -6.32 -3.49
C ALA A 266 26.66 -7.37 -3.69
N ALA A 267 26.29 -8.63 -3.98
CA ALA A 267 27.23 -9.72 -4.19
C ALA A 267 27.74 -9.84 -5.65
N SER A 268 27.18 -9.07 -6.59
CA SER A 268 27.54 -9.16 -7.99
C SER A 268 28.84 -8.42 -8.32
N ASN A 269 29.76 -9.14 -8.96
CA ASN A 269 30.96 -8.55 -9.56
C ASN A 269 30.61 -7.57 -10.70
N GLN A 270 29.52 -7.81 -11.44
CA GLN A 270 29.09 -6.92 -12.52
C GLN A 270 28.61 -5.57 -11.98
N THR A 271 27.96 -5.58 -10.81
CA THR A 271 27.47 -4.35 -10.17
C THR A 271 28.61 -3.41 -9.83
N ARG A 272 29.82 -3.92 -9.52
CA ARG A 272 31.01 -3.06 -9.30
C ARG A 272 31.47 -2.28 -10.53
N ASN A 273 31.09 -2.70 -11.73
CA ASN A 273 31.36 -1.91 -12.95
C ASN A 273 30.47 -0.66 -13.04
N VAL A 274 29.27 -0.72 -12.46
CA VAL A 274 28.27 0.36 -12.52
C VAL A 274 28.27 1.20 -11.24
N CYS A 275 28.45 0.56 -10.09
CA CYS A 275 28.52 1.14 -8.76
C CYS A 275 29.83 0.69 -8.08
N PRO A 276 30.99 1.22 -8.52
CA PRO A 276 32.29 0.86 -7.96
C PRO A 276 32.48 1.30 -6.52
N SER A 277 31.77 2.34 -6.09
CA SER A 277 31.81 2.93 -4.76
C SER A 277 30.40 3.15 -4.24
N ILE A 278 30.18 2.88 -2.96
CA ILE A 278 28.91 3.13 -2.25
C ILE A 278 28.84 4.55 -1.67
N LEU A 279 29.90 5.34 -1.82
CA LEU A 279 29.98 6.74 -1.38
C LEU A 279 28.80 7.62 -1.83
N PRO A 280 28.29 7.54 -3.09
CA PRO A 280 27.14 8.35 -3.49
C PRO A 280 25.91 8.12 -2.61
N LEU A 281 25.70 6.90 -2.13
CA LEU A 281 24.60 6.57 -1.22
C LEU A 281 24.84 7.14 0.18
N MET A 282 26.07 6.98 0.71
CA MET A 282 26.44 7.51 2.03
C MET A 282 26.29 9.04 2.10
N GLN A 283 26.70 9.76 1.05
CA GLN A 283 26.60 11.22 0.97
C GLN A 283 25.15 11.73 1.02
N LYS A 284 24.19 10.93 0.57
CA LYS A 284 22.76 11.26 0.63
C LYS A 284 22.14 10.98 2.01
N LEU A 285 22.86 10.28 2.89
CA LEU A 285 22.38 9.82 4.20
C LEU A 285 23.30 10.28 5.35
N PRO A 286 23.53 11.61 5.51
CA PRO A 286 24.49 12.16 6.46
C PRO A 286 24.15 11.91 7.94
N ARG A 287 22.92 11.48 8.23
CA ARG A 287 22.49 11.09 9.58
C ARG A 287 22.74 9.61 9.93
N ILE A 288 23.05 8.79 8.92
CA ILE A 288 23.43 7.38 9.13
C ILE A 288 24.95 7.29 9.24
N VAL A 289 25.67 7.99 8.38
CA VAL A 289 27.15 8.04 8.42
C VAL A 289 27.59 9.50 8.36
N ASN A 290 28.32 9.94 9.39
CA ASN A 290 28.74 11.34 9.56
C ASN A 290 30.26 11.52 9.71
N ASN A 291 31.02 10.42 9.80
CA ASN A 291 32.47 10.43 9.95
C ASN A 291 33.17 10.00 8.65
N ALA A 292 34.19 10.75 8.24
CA ALA A 292 35.00 10.46 7.07
C ALA A 292 35.78 9.14 7.18
N ASP A 293 36.21 8.77 8.39
CA ASP A 293 36.92 7.49 8.61
C ASP A 293 36.00 6.29 8.37
N ASP A 294 34.69 6.43 8.64
CA ASP A 294 33.72 5.37 8.40
C ASP A 294 33.37 5.26 6.91
N PHE A 295 33.44 6.36 6.14
CA PHE A 295 33.23 6.33 4.69
C PHE A 295 34.24 5.40 4.02
N GLN A 296 35.53 5.54 4.35
CA GLN A 296 36.57 4.73 3.72
C GLN A 296 36.42 3.25 4.07
N LYS A 297 36.15 2.93 5.35
CA LYS A 297 35.94 1.54 5.80
C LYS A 297 34.74 0.89 5.11
N ILE A 298 33.60 1.58 5.07
CA ILE A 298 32.38 1.07 4.41
C ILE A 298 32.63 0.85 2.92
N ASP A 299 33.33 1.77 2.25
CA ASP A 299 33.60 1.66 0.82
C ASP A 299 34.60 0.55 0.49
N ASP A 300 35.64 0.36 1.31
CA ASP A 300 36.59 -0.75 1.16
C ASP A 300 35.90 -2.11 1.33
N GLU A 301 35.05 -2.24 2.35
CA GLU A 301 34.22 -3.43 2.56
C GLU A 301 33.24 -3.64 1.38
N TRP A 302 32.65 -2.58 0.83
CA TRP A 302 31.81 -2.66 -0.36
C TRP A 302 32.56 -3.22 -1.56
N ARG A 303 33.80 -2.77 -1.79
CA ARG A 303 34.60 -3.18 -2.94
C ARG A 303 35.04 -4.64 -2.86
N ILE A 304 35.31 -5.16 -1.66
CA ILE A 304 35.76 -6.55 -1.48
C ILE A 304 34.60 -7.56 -1.36
N LEU A 305 33.39 -7.11 -0.99
CA LEU A 305 32.22 -7.99 -0.75
C LEU A 305 32.01 -9.10 -1.81
N PRO A 306 32.06 -8.83 -3.14
CA PRO A 306 31.85 -9.86 -4.16
C PRO A 306 32.95 -10.93 -4.23
N VAL A 307 34.11 -10.69 -3.60
CA VAL A 307 35.29 -11.57 -3.58
C VAL A 307 35.38 -12.37 -2.29
N VAL A 308 34.70 -11.92 -1.22
CA VAL A 308 34.65 -12.66 0.05
C VAL A 308 33.90 -13.97 -0.16
N LYS A 309 34.43 -15.08 0.38
CA LYS A 309 33.72 -16.37 0.42
C LYS A 309 32.51 -16.24 1.34
N LEU A 310 31.37 -15.91 0.76
CA LEU A 310 30.11 -15.87 1.48
C LEU A 310 29.69 -17.31 1.83
N PRO A 311 29.09 -17.57 3.01
CA PRO A 311 28.43 -18.83 3.31
C PRO A 311 27.18 -18.95 2.42
N LEU A 312 27.41 -19.44 1.20
CA LEU A 312 26.49 -19.45 0.07
C LEU A 312 25.60 -20.68 0.10
N TYR A 313 24.44 -20.57 0.74
CA TYR A 313 23.26 -21.31 0.32
C TYR A 313 22.18 -20.28 -0.06
N GLU A 314 22.15 -20.00 -1.37
CA GLU A 314 21.18 -19.19 -2.14
C GLU A 314 21.09 -17.69 -1.80
N ILE A 315 21.94 -16.86 -2.40
CA ILE A 315 21.85 -15.37 -2.34
C ILE A 315 20.53 -14.86 -2.91
N SER A 316 20.00 -15.49 -3.96
CA SER A 316 18.85 -14.99 -4.72
C SER A 316 17.48 -15.29 -4.09
N SER A 317 17.42 -16.03 -2.98
CA SER A 317 16.17 -16.37 -2.29
C SER A 317 16.09 -15.76 -0.88
N GLN A 318 17.12 -15.03 -0.45
CA GLN A 318 17.18 -14.44 0.89
C GLN A 318 16.58 -13.04 0.92
N LYS A 319 15.88 -12.72 2.01
CA LYS A 319 15.45 -11.36 2.27
C LYS A 319 16.65 -10.45 2.46
N THR A 320 16.53 -9.20 2.03
CA THR A 320 17.65 -8.24 2.04
C THR A 320 18.22 -8.02 3.44
N ASP A 321 17.36 -7.90 4.45
CA ASP A 321 17.75 -7.76 5.86
C ASP A 321 18.46 -9.01 6.40
N GLU A 322 17.91 -10.21 6.15
CA GLU A 322 18.54 -11.48 6.53
C GLU A 322 19.93 -11.66 5.89
N PHE A 323 20.08 -11.25 4.63
CA PHE A 323 21.37 -11.25 3.94
C PHE A 323 22.39 -10.39 4.70
N TRP A 324 22.05 -9.13 4.99
CA TRP A 324 22.98 -8.23 5.69
C TRP A 324 23.24 -8.64 7.14
N ILE A 325 22.28 -9.25 7.85
CA ILE A 325 22.50 -9.85 9.17
C ILE A 325 23.57 -10.96 9.08
N LYS A 326 23.47 -11.86 8.10
CA LYS A 326 24.47 -12.92 7.88
C LYS A 326 25.84 -12.37 7.54
N ILE A 327 25.93 -11.29 6.75
CA ILE A 327 27.22 -10.63 6.47
C ILE A 327 27.81 -10.06 7.76
N ARG A 328 27.01 -9.37 8.57
CA ARG A 328 27.45 -8.78 9.84
C ARG A 328 27.95 -9.84 10.83
N ASP A 329 27.23 -10.95 10.95
CA ASP A 329 27.48 -11.95 11.99
C ASP A 329 28.46 -13.04 11.51
N GLY A 330 28.58 -13.26 10.21
CA GLY A 330 29.38 -14.33 9.60
C GLY A 330 30.66 -13.89 8.89
N THR A 331 30.94 -12.58 8.80
CA THR A 331 32.13 -12.08 8.09
C THR A 331 32.78 -10.90 8.82
N GLU A 332 33.95 -10.45 8.34
CA GLU A 332 34.61 -9.24 8.82
C GLU A 332 34.01 -7.94 8.21
N LEU A 333 33.02 -8.04 7.33
CA LEU A 333 32.37 -6.89 6.65
C LEU A 333 31.27 -6.24 7.50
N LYS A 334 31.57 -6.04 8.79
CA LYS A 334 30.59 -5.64 9.80
C LYS A 334 30.15 -4.19 9.63
N THR A 335 31.03 -3.32 9.16
CA THR A 335 30.78 -1.89 9.04
C THR A 335 29.78 -1.62 7.91
N LEU A 336 30.01 -2.22 6.74
CA LEU A 336 29.13 -2.18 5.59
C LEU A 336 27.77 -2.81 5.92
N ALA A 337 27.76 -3.98 6.57
CA ALA A 337 26.51 -4.65 6.91
C ALA A 337 25.67 -3.83 7.90
N SER A 338 26.31 -3.22 8.90
CA SER A 338 25.64 -2.33 9.85
C SER A 338 25.10 -1.07 9.15
N PHE A 339 25.88 -0.49 8.22
CA PHE A 339 25.42 0.60 7.36
C PHE A 339 24.18 0.21 6.56
N ALA A 340 24.23 -0.92 5.84
CA ALA A 340 23.11 -1.39 5.03
C ALA A 340 21.85 -1.62 5.89
N LEU A 341 21.98 -2.27 7.05
CA LEU A 341 20.86 -2.49 7.99
C LEU A 341 20.26 -1.17 8.50
N ASN A 342 21.09 -0.16 8.80
CA ASN A 342 20.60 1.17 9.18
C ASN A 342 19.83 1.85 8.03
N VAL A 343 20.28 1.67 6.79
CA VAL A 343 19.58 2.18 5.61
C VAL A 343 18.23 1.47 5.42
N LEU A 344 18.18 0.14 5.61
CA LEU A 344 16.94 -0.64 5.49
C LEU A 344 15.89 -0.28 6.56
N CYS A 345 16.31 0.30 7.68
CA CYS A 345 15.39 0.82 8.70
C CYS A 345 14.68 2.13 8.29
N LEU A 346 15.02 2.73 7.15
CA LEU A 346 14.36 3.96 6.70
C LEU A 346 12.87 3.70 6.39
N PRO A 347 11.94 4.46 6.99
CA PRO A 347 10.52 4.22 6.81
C PRO A 347 10.05 4.68 5.42
N TYR A 348 9.60 3.73 4.59
CA TYR A 348 8.96 4.01 3.29
C TYR A 348 7.42 3.93 3.33
N SER A 349 6.88 3.32 4.38
CA SER A 349 5.46 3.08 4.58
C SER A 349 5.05 3.41 6.01
N ASN A 350 3.82 3.87 6.21
CA ASN A 350 3.23 4.05 7.53
C ASN A 350 2.46 2.81 8.00
N ALA A 351 2.55 1.69 7.27
CA ALA A 351 1.77 0.48 7.53
C ALA A 351 1.91 -0.01 8.98
N ASP A 352 3.12 -0.04 9.53
CA ASP A 352 3.34 -0.45 10.92
C ASP A 352 2.67 0.48 11.92
N CYS A 353 2.76 1.78 11.68
CA CYS A 353 2.04 2.77 12.49
C CYS A 353 0.52 2.56 12.39
N GLU A 354 -0.01 2.33 11.19
CA GLU A 354 -1.44 2.07 10.98
C GLU A 354 -1.92 0.78 11.65
N ARG A 355 -1.09 -0.27 11.69
CA ARG A 355 -1.38 -1.52 12.42
C ARG A 355 -1.50 -1.24 13.93
N ILE A 356 -0.55 -0.51 14.51
CA ILE A 356 -0.60 -0.13 15.93
C ILE A 356 -1.82 0.76 16.21
N PHE A 357 -2.13 1.74 15.36
CA PHE A 357 -3.35 2.54 15.52
C PHE A 357 -4.63 1.71 15.43
N SER A 358 -4.66 0.69 14.58
CA SER A 358 -5.77 -0.27 14.54
C SER A 358 -5.91 -1.02 15.86
N GLU A 359 -4.81 -1.48 16.45
CA GLU A 359 -4.82 -2.12 17.78
C GLU A 359 -5.30 -1.16 18.86
N VAL A 360 -4.83 0.09 18.86
CA VAL A 360 -5.29 1.13 19.79
C VAL A 360 -6.80 1.37 19.64
N ASN A 361 -7.33 1.41 18.42
CA ASN A 361 -8.77 1.57 18.19
C ASN A 361 -9.57 0.37 18.71
N ASN A 362 -9.01 -0.85 18.65
CA ASN A 362 -9.62 -2.03 19.25
C ASN A 362 -9.59 -1.99 20.78
N MET A 363 -8.55 -1.40 21.38
CA MET A 363 -8.46 -1.20 22.83
C MET A 363 -9.39 -0.10 23.35
N LYS A 364 -9.50 0.99 22.59
CA LYS A 364 -10.34 2.15 22.90
C LYS A 364 -11.73 1.99 22.27
N THR A 365 -12.56 1.16 22.91
CA THR A 365 -13.95 0.99 22.49
C THR A 365 -14.81 2.18 22.91
N ARG A 366 -16.03 2.27 22.37
CA ARG A 366 -17.00 3.32 22.75
C ARG A 366 -17.28 3.33 24.26
N LEU A 367 -17.22 2.17 24.92
CA LEU A 367 -17.43 2.02 26.36
C LEU A 367 -16.14 2.23 27.18
N ARG A 368 -14.96 2.11 26.55
CA ARG A 368 -13.63 2.20 27.20
C ARG A 368 -12.71 3.17 26.45
N ASN A 369 -13.13 4.44 26.31
CA ASN A 369 -12.42 5.43 25.50
C ASN A 369 -11.48 6.37 26.28
N LYS A 370 -11.55 6.40 27.62
CA LYS A 370 -10.75 7.27 28.50
C LYS A 370 -9.56 6.53 29.15
N LEU A 371 -8.80 5.78 28.35
CA LEU A 371 -7.56 5.16 28.83
C LEU A 371 -6.42 6.18 28.81
N ILE A 372 -5.66 6.24 29.90
CA ILE A 372 -4.42 7.00 29.97
C ILE A 372 -3.34 6.34 29.10
N THR A 373 -2.37 7.13 28.64
CA THR A 373 -1.32 6.67 27.72
C THR A 373 -0.53 5.47 28.25
N SER A 374 -0.17 5.48 29.54
CA SER A 374 0.56 4.36 30.16
C SER A 374 -0.22 3.05 30.10
N THR A 375 -1.54 3.07 30.30
CA THR A 375 -2.40 1.88 30.15
C THR A 375 -2.45 1.39 28.71
N ILE A 376 -2.51 2.30 27.72
CA ILE A 376 -2.48 1.92 26.30
C ILE A 376 -1.13 1.29 25.96
N ASN A 377 -0.02 1.91 26.36
CA ASN A 377 1.33 1.41 26.13
C ASN A 377 1.52 0.02 26.77
N GLY A 378 1.18 -0.15 28.05
CA GLY A 378 1.27 -1.43 28.73
C GLY A 378 0.41 -2.53 28.09
N THR A 379 -0.80 -2.18 27.61
CA THR A 379 -1.67 -3.14 26.91
C THR A 379 -1.11 -3.53 25.53
N LEU A 380 -0.53 -2.57 24.78
CA LEU A 380 0.15 -2.84 23.52
C LEU A 380 1.35 -3.76 23.72
N LEU A 381 2.21 -3.46 24.69
CA LEU A 381 3.41 -4.24 24.99
C LEU A 381 3.06 -5.67 25.43
N ALA A 382 2.07 -5.82 26.33
CA ALA A 382 1.59 -7.15 26.75
C ALA A 382 1.04 -7.96 25.56
N ARG A 383 0.29 -7.31 24.65
CA ARG A 383 -0.23 -7.96 23.44
C ARG A 383 0.88 -8.36 22.48
N GLN A 384 1.87 -7.50 22.27
CA GLN A 384 3.03 -7.79 21.43
C GLN A 384 3.85 -8.95 22.00
N ALA A 385 4.11 -8.96 23.31
CA ALA A 385 4.79 -10.05 23.99
C ALA A 385 4.10 -11.41 23.76
N ILE A 386 2.78 -11.48 23.94
CA ILE A 386 2.01 -12.71 23.67
C ILE A 386 2.10 -13.11 22.19
N ARG A 387 2.07 -12.14 21.27
CA ARG A 387 2.17 -12.39 19.83
C ARG A 387 3.55 -12.92 19.43
N ASN A 388 4.61 -12.41 20.03
CA ASN A 388 5.98 -12.87 19.76
C ASN A 388 6.18 -14.33 20.20
N HIS A 389 5.43 -14.79 21.20
CA HIS A 389 5.35 -16.20 21.59
C HIS A 389 4.32 -16.99 20.76
N GLY A 390 3.89 -16.45 19.61
CA GLY A 390 2.86 -17.02 18.73
C GLY A 390 1.45 -16.62 19.14
N ASN A 391 0.99 -17.04 20.31
CA ASN A 391 -0.36 -16.75 20.81
C ASN A 391 -0.48 -16.98 22.33
N CYS A 392 -1.68 -16.75 22.87
CA CYS A 392 -1.96 -16.96 24.30
C CYS A 392 -1.90 -18.43 24.77
N THR A 393 -1.97 -19.42 23.87
CA THR A 393 -1.84 -20.84 24.24
C THR A 393 -0.38 -21.26 24.39
N ASN A 394 0.52 -20.57 23.68
CA ASN A 394 1.96 -20.84 23.69
C ASN A 394 2.72 -19.95 24.68
N PHE A 395 2.11 -18.84 25.10
CA PHE A 395 2.73 -17.91 26.05
C PHE A 395 2.88 -18.57 27.43
N GLN A 396 4.13 -18.85 27.80
CA GLN A 396 4.46 -19.31 29.14
C GLN A 396 4.76 -18.10 30.01
N VAL A 397 3.98 -17.94 31.08
CA VAL A 397 4.14 -16.81 32.00
C VAL A 397 5.47 -16.99 32.76
N PRO A 398 6.43 -16.05 32.65
CA PRO A 398 7.69 -16.17 33.37
C PRO A 398 7.48 -16.16 34.88
N SER A 399 8.28 -16.95 35.61
CA SER A 399 8.25 -17.03 37.08
C SER A 399 8.38 -15.65 37.74
N GLU A 400 9.17 -14.77 37.13
CA GLU A 400 9.37 -13.37 37.51
C GLU A 400 8.05 -12.58 37.48
N MET A 401 7.22 -12.78 36.45
CA MET A 401 5.92 -12.11 36.31
C MET A 401 4.91 -12.63 37.36
N ILE A 402 4.94 -13.94 37.65
CA ILE A 402 4.14 -14.55 38.73
C ILE A 402 4.58 -14.00 40.09
N ARG A 403 5.88 -13.82 40.31
CA ARG A 403 6.44 -13.23 41.53
C ARG A 403 5.95 -11.79 41.70
N LYS A 404 6.11 -10.94 40.68
CA LYS A 404 5.65 -9.54 40.69
C LYS A 404 4.14 -9.42 40.92
N MET A 405 3.32 -10.29 40.33
CA MET A 405 1.87 -10.30 40.57
C MET A 405 1.50 -10.65 42.02
N LYS A 406 2.32 -11.46 42.71
CA LYS A 406 2.10 -11.88 44.10
C LYS A 406 2.68 -10.89 45.11
N ASP A 407 3.61 -10.03 44.70
CA ASP A 407 4.23 -9.05 45.57
C ASP A 407 3.23 -7.91 45.86
N LYS A 408 2.69 -7.89 47.08
CA LYS A 408 1.68 -6.92 47.55
C LYS A 408 2.23 -5.51 47.78
N LYS A 409 3.49 -5.24 47.47
CA LYS A 409 4.03 -3.88 47.56
C LYS A 409 3.42 -3.10 46.41
N LYS A 410 2.50 -2.19 46.76
CA LYS A 410 1.92 -1.17 45.87
C LYS A 410 2.96 -0.77 44.83
N ASP A 411 2.68 -1.08 43.57
CA ASP A 411 3.42 -0.50 42.45
C ASP A 411 3.45 1.00 42.70
N ASP A 412 4.64 1.54 42.98
CA ASP A 412 4.85 2.97 42.95
C ASP A 412 4.52 3.39 41.52
N LEU A 413 3.38 4.05 41.36
CA LEU A 413 2.87 4.64 40.10
C LEU A 413 3.80 5.72 39.52
N ASN A 414 5.03 5.84 40.05
CA ASN A 414 6.09 6.77 39.68
C ASN A 414 7.22 6.10 38.87
N ALA A 415 7.09 4.82 38.48
CA ALA A 415 8.04 4.22 37.55
C ALA A 415 8.04 5.03 36.25
N THR A 416 9.20 5.60 35.93
CA THR A 416 9.39 6.37 34.71
C THR A 416 9.23 5.46 33.49
N GLU A 417 8.83 6.03 32.34
CA GLU A 417 8.61 5.25 31.11
C GLU A 417 9.85 4.42 30.72
N SER A 418 11.05 4.91 31.08
CA SER A 418 12.32 4.22 30.90
C SER A 418 12.45 2.95 31.74
N GLU A 419 12.04 2.97 33.01
CA GLU A 419 12.11 1.81 33.91
C GLU A 419 11.09 0.73 33.53
N VAL A 420 9.93 1.14 33.02
CA VAL A 420 8.92 0.21 32.49
C VAL A 420 9.40 -0.42 31.19
N LEU A 421 9.99 0.36 30.29
CA LEU A 421 10.56 -0.15 29.03
C LEU A 421 11.76 -1.08 29.27
N GLU A 422 12.64 -0.74 30.21
CA GLU A 422 13.79 -1.58 30.61
C GLU A 422 13.31 -2.88 31.26
N THR A 423 12.28 -2.82 32.11
CA THR A 423 11.68 -4.02 32.69
C THR A 423 11.04 -4.92 31.63
N ILE A 424 10.41 -4.33 30.60
CA ILE A 424 9.78 -5.06 29.50
C ILE A 424 10.86 -5.64 28.57
N GLN A 425 11.92 -4.89 28.25
CA GLN A 425 13.07 -5.42 27.52
C GLN A 425 13.76 -6.57 28.28
N ASN A 426 13.96 -6.45 29.59
CA ASN A 426 14.55 -7.52 30.40
C ASN A 426 13.65 -8.74 30.57
N LEU A 427 12.33 -8.60 30.38
CA LEU A 427 11.38 -9.71 30.46
C LEU A 427 11.11 -10.38 29.10
N TYR A 428 11.36 -9.69 27.99
CA TYR A 428 10.97 -10.13 26.64
C TYR A 428 12.10 -10.07 25.59
N GLY A 429 13.28 -9.60 25.96
CA GLY A 429 14.46 -9.48 25.12
C GLY A 429 15.59 -10.34 25.67
N GLU A 430 15.47 -11.65 25.46
CA GLU A 430 16.55 -12.61 25.19
C GLU A 430 15.93 -14.02 25.15
N GLU A 431 15.49 -14.41 23.94
CA GLU A 431 15.96 -15.58 23.17
C GLU A 431 15.34 -15.55 21.77
#